data_AF-A0A8S2S3U7-F1
#
_entry.id   AF-A0A8S2S3U7-F1
#
_cell.length_a   1.000
_cell.length_b   1.000
_cell.length_c   1.000
_cell.angle_alpha   90.00
_cell.angle_beta   90.00
_cell.angle_gamma   90.00
#
_symmetry.space_group_name_H-M   'P 1'
#
loop_
_entity.id
_entity.type
_entity.pdbx_description
1 polymer ?
#
loop_
_entity_poly.entity_id
_entity_poly.type
_entity_poly.pdbx_seq_one_letter_code
_entity_poly.pdbx_strand_id
1 'polypeptide(L)'
;MKKIQSTENLDLEHIIVEIENKNFIIIVCYRSTQQKKLEFLENLKHHLECIDCDDCILIVGDLNEDSLESKSKTISKALEHLGFANIFKHLPTTS
;
A
#
# COMPACT_ATOMS: atom_id res chain seq x y z
N MET A 1 13.75 -3.52 -28.96
CA MET A 1 13.57 -3.09 -27.56
C MET A 1 12.14 -2.60 -27.41
N LYS A 2 11.32 -3.27 -26.59
CA LYS A 2 9.96 -2.80 -26.31
C LYS A 2 10.05 -1.66 -25.30
N LYS A 3 9.66 -0.45 -25.71
CA LYS A 3 9.29 0.62 -24.78
C LYS A 3 8.02 0.16 -24.07
N ILE A 4 8.13 -0.14 -22.78
CA ILE A 4 6.97 -0.14 -21.89
C ILE A 4 6.85 1.30 -21.44
N GLN A 5 5.79 1.97 -21.87
CA GLN A 5 5.54 3.38 -21.62
C GLN A 5 4.20 3.50 -20.88
N SER A 6 4.23 4.35 -19.85
CA SER A 6 3.24 4.66 -18.81
C SER A 6 2.94 3.54 -17.81
N THR A 7 3.78 3.45 -16.76
CA THR A 7 3.26 3.18 -15.42
C THR A 7 2.36 4.35 -15.06
N GLU A 8 1.08 4.10 -14.77
CA GLU A 8 0.29 5.12 -14.07
C GLU A 8 1.08 5.49 -12.81
N ASN A 9 1.42 6.78 -12.64
CA ASN A 9 2.09 7.24 -11.43
C ASN A 9 1.24 6.82 -10.24
N LEU A 10 1.84 6.06 -9.33
CA LEU A 10 1.23 5.77 -8.05
C LEU A 10 1.05 7.11 -7.33
N ASP A 11 -0.19 7.46 -7.00
CA ASP A 11 -0.47 8.66 -6.22
C ASP A 11 -0.12 8.34 -4.76
N LEU A 12 1.07 8.80 -4.35
CA LEU A 12 1.65 8.58 -3.03
C LEU A 12 2.09 9.89 -2.40
N GLU A 13 1.79 10.04 -1.12
CA GLU A 13 2.39 11.04 -0.24
C GLU A 13 3.16 10.35 0.87
N HIS A 14 4.37 10.84 1.16
CA HIS A 14 5.23 10.33 2.23
C HIS A 14 5.31 11.37 3.34
N ILE A 15 4.93 10.99 4.56
CA ILE A 15 5.11 11.80 5.76
C ILE A 15 6.11 11.07 6.66
N ILE A 16 7.24 11.72 6.92
CA ILE A 16 8.29 11.20 7.82
C ILE A 16 8.12 11.85 9.18
N VAL A 17 7.97 11.04 10.23
CA VAL A 17 7.82 11.49 11.61
C VAL A 17 8.86 10.79 12.47
N GLU A 18 9.61 11.57 13.25
CA GLU A 18 10.52 11.02 14.26
C GLU A 18 9.81 10.98 15.62
N ILE A 19 9.73 9.80 16.24
CA ILE A 19 9.14 9.60 17.56
C ILE A 19 10.12 8.76 18.39
N GLU A 20 10.57 9.28 19.53
CA GLU A 20 11.44 8.56 20.46
C GLU A 20 12.73 7.97 19.82
N ASN A 21 13.36 8.71 18.90
CA ASN A 21 14.52 8.28 18.08
C ASN A 21 14.23 7.11 17.13
N LYS A 22 12.95 6.86 16.80
CA LYS A 22 12.54 5.96 15.73
C LYS A 22 11.92 6.76 14.59
N ASN A 23 12.32 6.44 13.38
CA ASN A 23 11.70 7.00 12.18
C ASN A 23 10.44 6.22 11.85
N PHE A 24 9.35 6.94 11.64
CA PHE A 24 8.11 6.43 11.11
C PHE A 24 7.87 7.03 9.73
N ILE A 25 7.60 6.18 8.76
CA ILE A 25 7.20 6.60 7.42
C ILE A 25 5.74 6.25 7.25
N ILE A 26 4.91 7.28 7.11
CA ILE A 26 3.51 7.14 6.77
C ILE A 26 3.39 7.31 5.26
N ILE A 27 3.02 6.23 4.59
CA ILE A 27 2.74 6.20 3.16
C ILE A 27 1.23 6.34 3.00
N VAL A 28 0.80 7.48 2.48
CA VAL A 28 -0.59 7.71 2.11
C VAL A 28 -0.76 7.34 0.65
N CYS A 29 -1.67 6.42 0.33
CA CYS A 29 -1.87 5.92 -1.02
C CYS A 29 -3.34 5.79 -1.40
N TYR A 30 -3.62 5.95 -2.69
CA TYR A 30 -4.95 5.70 -3.25
C TYR A 30 -4.85 4.86 -4.52
N ARG A 31 -5.64 3.79 -4.59
CA ARG A 31 -5.79 3.01 -5.83
C ARG A 31 -7.10 3.38 -6.49
N SER A 32 -7.09 3.96 -7.69
CA SER A 32 -8.34 4.22 -8.42
C SER A 32 -9.03 2.91 -8.84
N THR A 33 -10.36 2.95 -9.08
CA THR A 33 -11.10 1.78 -9.59
C THR A 33 -10.68 1.37 -11.01
N GLN A 34 -10.07 2.28 -11.77
CA GLN A 34 -9.58 2.04 -13.14
C GLN A 34 -8.18 1.40 -13.15
N GLN A 35 -7.36 1.70 -12.14
CA GLN A 35 -6.00 1.18 -12.03
C GLN A 35 -6.01 -0.33 -11.75
N LYS A 36 -5.16 -1.08 -12.44
CA LYS A 36 -5.05 -2.53 -12.23
C LYS A 36 -4.42 -2.84 -10.88
N LYS A 37 -5.02 -3.78 -10.14
CA LYS A 37 -4.54 -4.21 -8.80
C LYS A 37 -3.08 -4.65 -8.79
N LEU A 38 -2.66 -5.43 -9.79
CA LEU A 38 -1.29 -5.94 -9.87
C LEU A 38 -0.28 -4.82 -10.14
N GLU A 39 -0.61 -3.89 -11.04
CA GLU A 39 0.24 -2.74 -11.34
C GLU A 39 0.41 -1.84 -10.10
N PHE A 40 -0.68 -1.54 -9.40
CA PHE A 40 -0.63 -0.82 -8.12
C PHE A 40 0.30 -1.51 -7.12
N LEU A 41 0.17 -2.83 -6.97
CA LEU A 41 0.96 -3.61 -6.02
C LEU A 41 2.45 -3.65 -6.39
N GLU A 42 2.78 -3.80 -7.68
CA GLU A 42 4.17 -3.77 -8.16
C GLU A 42 4.81 -2.41 -7.89
N ASN A 43 4.10 -1.31 -8.16
CA ASN A 43 4.58 0.03 -7.87
C ASN A 43 4.79 0.21 -6.35
N LEU A 44 3.80 -0.18 -5.52
CA LEU A 44 3.91 -0.07 -4.07
C LEU A 44 5.10 -0.88 -3.52
N LYS A 45 5.32 -2.09 -4.01
CA LYS A 45 6.49 -2.91 -3.64
C LYS A 45 7.80 -2.23 -3.99
N HIS A 46 7.90 -1.70 -5.20
CA HIS A 46 9.10 -0.99 -5.64
C HIS A 46 9.41 0.22 -4.74
N HIS A 47 8.38 0.96 -4.31
CA HIS A 47 8.55 2.05 -3.35
C HIS A 47 9.01 1.57 -1.98
N LEU A 48 8.43 0.48 -1.46
CA LEU A 48 8.81 -0.10 -0.17
C LEU A 48 10.26 -0.63 -0.17
N GLU A 49 10.73 -1.17 -1.29
CA GLU A 49 12.13 -1.65 -1.45
C GLU A 49 13.16 -0.51 -1.40
N CYS A 50 12.72 0.74 -1.61
CA CYS A 50 13.57 1.92 -1.58
C CYS A 50 13.64 2.58 -0.20
N ILE A 51 12.93 2.05 0.81
CA ILE A 51 12.90 2.55 2.18
C ILE A 51 13.95 1.80 3.02
N ASP A 52 14.64 2.51 3.91
CA ASP A 52 15.64 1.91 4.80
C ASP A 52 15.00 0.91 5.77
N CYS A 53 15.68 -0.21 6.02
CA CYS A 53 15.12 -1.33 6.77
C CYS A 53 14.90 -1.06 8.27
N ASP A 54 15.46 0.03 8.80
CA ASP A 54 15.32 0.44 10.20
C ASP A 54 14.06 1.31 10.44
N ASP A 55 13.36 1.73 9.38
CA ASP A 55 12.19 2.59 9.48
C ASP A 55 10.91 1.80 9.77
N CYS A 56 10.05 2.37 10.63
CA CYS A 56 8.71 1.83 10.90
C CYS A 56 7.72 2.34 9.86
N ILE A 57 7.17 1.45 9.04
CA ILE A 57 6.29 1.85 7.93
C ILE A 57 4.81 1.67 8.30
N LEU A 58 4.02 2.73 8.10
CA LEU A 58 2.56 2.72 8.17
C LEU A 58 1.98 3.03 6.79
N ILE A 59 1.16 2.13 6.24
CA ILE A 59 0.46 2.36 4.97
C ILE A 59 -0.99 2.73 5.28
N VAL A 60 -1.44 3.88 4.78
CA VAL A 60 -2.80 4.40 4.96
C VAL A 60 -3.39 4.69 3.59
N GLY A 61 -4.56 4.14 3.28
CA GLY A 61 -5.14 4.37 1.96
C GLY A 61 -6.45 3.67 1.69
N ASP A 62 -7.16 4.17 0.68
CA ASP A 62 -8.24 3.45 0.02
C ASP A 62 -7.66 2.68 -1.16
N LEU A 63 -7.52 1.37 -0.96
CA LEU A 63 -6.98 0.43 -1.94
C LEU A 63 -8.06 -0.07 -2.92
N ASN A 64 -9.31 0.40 -2.79
CA ASN A 64 -10.47 -0.08 -3.53
C ASN A 64 -10.53 -1.62 -3.57
N GLU A 65 -10.20 -2.27 -2.46
CA GLU A 65 -10.19 -3.72 -2.32
C GLU A 65 -11.42 -4.14 -1.52
N ASP A 66 -12.31 -4.92 -2.15
CA ASP A 66 -13.50 -5.41 -1.47
C ASP A 66 -13.10 -6.29 -0.28
N SER A 67 -13.49 -5.88 0.92
CA SER A 67 -13.11 -6.54 2.17
C SER A 67 -13.93 -7.81 2.47
N LEU A 68 -15.05 -8.03 1.77
CA LEU A 68 -15.99 -9.12 2.02
C LEU A 68 -15.69 -10.38 1.18
N GLU A 69 -15.03 -10.23 0.03
CA GLU A 69 -14.69 -11.36 -0.84
C GLU A 69 -13.29 -11.92 -0.55
N SER A 70 -13.14 -13.24 -0.40
CA SER A 70 -11.83 -13.87 -0.12
C SER A 70 -10.87 -13.88 -1.33
N LYS A 71 -11.43 -13.81 -2.55
CA LYS A 71 -10.70 -13.74 -3.82
C LYS A 71 -10.28 -12.31 -4.20
N SER A 72 -10.89 -11.28 -3.63
CA SER A 72 -10.60 -9.88 -3.97
C SER A 72 -9.38 -9.32 -3.23
N LYS A 73 -8.95 -9.96 -2.13
CA LYS A 73 -7.90 -9.53 -1.17
C LYS A 73 -6.45 -9.70 -1.65
N THR A 74 -6.16 -9.39 -2.91
CA THR A 74 -4.83 -9.58 -3.50
C THR A 74 -3.78 -8.67 -2.86
N ILE A 75 -4.13 -7.40 -2.64
CA ILE A 75 -3.22 -6.38 -2.09
C ILE A 75 -2.98 -6.67 -0.60
N SER A 76 -4.04 -6.90 0.17
CA SER A 76 -3.92 -7.22 1.60
C SER A 76 -3.04 -8.45 1.85
N LYS A 77 -3.26 -9.55 1.11
CA LYS A 77 -2.43 -10.77 1.24
C LYS A 77 -0.97 -10.52 0.84
N ALA A 78 -0.74 -9.69 -0.17
CA ALA A 78 0.62 -9.36 -0.59
C ALA A 78 1.36 -8.54 0.48
N LEU A 79 0.68 -7.60 1.13
CA LEU A 79 1.23 -6.84 2.25
C LEU A 79 1.50 -7.73 3.46
N GLU A 80 0.61 -8.67 3.78
CA GLU A 80 0.83 -9.69 4.82
C GLU A 80 2.08 -10.52 4.56
N HIS A 81 2.32 -10.96 3.32
CA HIS A 81 3.54 -11.67 2.94
C HIS A 81 4.83 -10.82 3.03
N LEU A 82 4.70 -9.49 2.99
CA LEU A 82 5.79 -8.55 3.23
C LEU A 82 5.99 -8.21 4.72
N GLY A 83 5.21 -8.84 5.61
CA GLY A 83 5.30 -8.65 7.05
C GLY A 83 4.41 -7.54 7.61
N PHE A 84 3.57 -6.90 6.80
CA PHE A 84 2.62 -5.91 7.28
C PHE A 84 1.43 -6.57 7.98
N ALA A 85 0.94 -5.94 9.04
CA ALA A 85 -0.27 -6.34 9.73
C ALA A 85 -1.41 -5.37 9.44
N ASN A 86 -2.58 -5.88 9.05
CA ASN A 86 -3.77 -5.05 8.92
C ASN A 86 -4.33 -4.68 10.32
N ILE A 87 -4.35 -3.38 10.61
CA ILE A 87 -4.77 -2.81 11.90
C ILE A 87 -6.31 -2.67 11.97
N PHE A 88 -7.00 -2.54 10.83
CA PHE A 88 -8.47 -2.42 10.78
C PHE A 88 -9.13 -3.77 10.51
N LYS A 89 -9.45 -4.50 11.58
CA LYS A 89 -10.16 -5.79 11.49
C LYS A 89 -11.68 -5.66 11.61
N HIS A 90 -12.19 -4.56 12.17
CA HIS A 90 -13.61 -4.32 12.43
C HIS A 90 -13.94 -2.83 12.33
N LEU A 91 -14.16 -2.32 11.12
CA LEU A 91 -14.87 -1.06 10.95
C LEU A 91 -16.36 -1.36 10.79
N PRO A 92 -17.27 -0.63 11.48
CA PRO A 92 -18.69 -0.73 11.20
C PRO A 92 -18.92 -0.27 9.75
N THR A 93 -19.22 -1.21 8.86
CA THR A 93 -19.64 -0.89 7.49
C THR A 93 -21.09 -0.43 7.56
N THR A 94 -21.40 0.76 7.03
CA THR A 94 -22.80 1.15 6.80
C THR A 94 -23.42 0.18 5.79
N SER A 95 -24.38 -0.59 6.26
CA SER A 95 -25.22 -1.48 5.45
C SER A 95 -26.29 -0.70 4.70
#